data_AF-A0A1A0HEA6-F1
#
_entry.id   AF-A0A1A0HEA6-F1
#
_cell.length_a   1.000
_cell.length_b   1.000
_cell.length_c   1.000
_cell.angle_alpha   90.00
_cell.angle_beta   90.00
_cell.angle_gamma   90.00
#
_symmetry.space_group_name_H-M   'P 1'
#
loop_
_entity.id
_entity.type
_entity.pdbx_description
1 polymer ?
#
loop_
_entity_poly.entity_id
_entity_poly.type
_entity_poly.pdbx_seq_one_letter_code
_entity_poly.pdbx_strand_id
1 'polypeptide(L)'
;MASPLFLPSSPADNPGPHGPADASPGLLFAAATTHVAHVADVLALVAAIHPYALMVVSPDGVTFFAEYNHVLSVQAAVDASLFLVFRCAGAAVQLGINVQMVSSAFAAAAATGLPRAKGGPPLPDAAPGPDPVWCHLKYRGAGHALVVEFEDRLMSEQIEFATFVLDVWLPHGDAGAALALDHAALRFEAILQSDILAVLLLDLHSLGTEDLLVYVGGAGGDKGGDKGGGAGLVDFVLRGAIGVLKLVYPRARAVLQKAEVHGPGAAPGPVVCTLGFASFLRIFRAVRLSSKCKLMGDAAGVLCVQLLCKHAAAPSYPGTLVAFHMLEKTAPGGTAHDVHVDIAGLFDDRVYQEVREYGAGTGGATGGGTGVGTDEPAYPAAWLDTAPFSYQAFRRPLATGEPPAKKQAPRDADLPEVPLFL
;
A
#
# COMPACT_ATOMS: atom_id res chain seq x y z
N MET A 1 22.81 -40.84 0.07
CA MET A 1 24.15 -41.03 -0.53
C MET A 1 24.54 -39.72 -1.19
N ALA A 2 25.56 -39.04 -0.66
CA ALA A 2 25.96 -37.71 -1.07
C ALA A 2 26.84 -37.77 -2.33
N SER A 3 26.46 -37.03 -3.37
CA SER A 3 27.27 -36.81 -4.57
C SER A 3 28.31 -35.73 -4.27
N PRO A 4 29.63 -36.01 -4.39
CA PRO A 4 30.68 -35.03 -4.17
C PRO A 4 31.19 -34.55 -5.52
N LEU A 5 30.48 -33.64 -6.18
CA LEU A 5 30.98 -32.99 -7.39
C LEU A 5 30.31 -31.64 -7.49
N PHE A 6 30.96 -30.60 -6.95
CA PHE A 6 31.10 -29.29 -7.59
C PHE A 6 32.10 -28.48 -6.76
N LEU A 7 33.28 -28.28 -7.34
CA LEU A 7 34.27 -27.31 -6.89
C LEU A 7 33.77 -25.91 -7.30
N PRO A 8 33.66 -24.94 -6.37
CA PRO A 8 33.52 -23.55 -6.77
C PRO A 8 34.81 -23.15 -7.49
N SER A 9 34.71 -22.83 -8.77
CA SER A 9 35.79 -22.17 -9.51
C SER A 9 36.04 -20.79 -8.88
N SER A 10 36.95 -20.77 -7.91
CA SER A 10 37.56 -19.55 -7.38
C SER A 10 38.75 -19.16 -8.26
N PRO A 11 38.93 -17.88 -8.60
CA PRO A 11 40.23 -17.40 -9.06
C PRO A 11 41.22 -17.51 -7.90
N ALA A 12 42.40 -18.07 -8.18
CA ALA A 12 43.46 -18.25 -7.19
C ALA A 12 44.09 -16.90 -6.82
N ASP A 13 43.68 -16.34 -5.68
CA ASP A 13 44.48 -15.37 -4.92
C ASP A 13 45.01 -16.05 -3.66
N ASN A 14 46.32 -15.92 -3.48
CA ASN A 14 47.14 -16.59 -2.47
C ASN A 14 47.00 -15.83 -1.13
N PRO A 15 46.42 -16.41 -0.04
CA PRO A 15 46.30 -15.69 1.22
C PRO A 15 47.53 -15.95 2.11
N GLY A 16 48.30 -14.89 2.36
CA GLY A 16 49.25 -14.85 3.48
C GLY A 16 48.50 -14.79 4.83
N PRO A 17 49.10 -15.22 5.95
CA PRO A 17 48.40 -15.31 7.21
C PRO A 17 48.42 -13.97 7.97
N HIS A 18 47.26 -13.62 8.54
CA HIS A 18 46.98 -12.59 9.55
C HIS A 18 46.59 -11.18 9.04
N GLY A 19 45.28 -11.00 8.83
CA GLY A 19 44.56 -9.72 8.83
C GLY A 19 43.05 -9.94 8.99
N PRO A 20 42.30 -9.04 9.66
CA PRO A 20 40.87 -9.24 9.88
C PRO A 20 40.08 -9.01 8.57
N ALA A 21 39.35 -10.04 8.17
CA ALA A 21 38.23 -10.03 7.21
C ALA A 21 38.42 -9.17 5.94
N ASP A 22 38.97 -9.79 4.89
CA ASP A 22 38.91 -9.31 3.51
C ASP A 22 37.47 -8.96 3.11
N ALA A 23 37.18 -7.66 3.05
CA ALA A 23 36.10 -7.14 2.25
C ALA A 23 36.43 -7.50 0.80
N SER A 24 35.55 -8.27 0.14
CA SER A 24 35.67 -8.52 -1.31
C SER A 24 35.74 -7.17 -2.00
N PRO A 25 36.89 -6.78 -2.57
CA PRO A 25 37.10 -5.42 -3.02
C PRO A 25 36.19 -5.18 -4.23
N GLY A 26 35.22 -4.27 -4.08
CA GLY A 26 34.46 -3.72 -5.21
C GLY A 26 32.98 -4.11 -5.32
N LEU A 27 32.36 -4.76 -4.32
CA LEU A 27 30.92 -4.97 -4.33
C LEU A 27 30.21 -3.96 -3.40
N LEU A 28 29.39 -3.08 -3.97
CA LEU A 28 28.62 -2.10 -3.19
C LEU A 28 27.30 -2.69 -2.67
N PHE A 29 26.72 -3.65 -3.39
CA PHE A 29 25.45 -4.27 -3.01
C PHE A 29 25.45 -5.76 -3.36
N ALA A 30 25.07 -6.58 -2.37
CA ALA A 30 24.73 -7.98 -2.53
C ALA A 30 23.40 -8.28 -1.83
N ALA A 31 22.51 -9.01 -2.48
CA ALA A 31 21.37 -9.61 -1.80
C ALA A 31 21.10 -11.02 -2.30
N ALA A 32 20.47 -11.85 -1.47
CA ALA A 32 20.01 -13.18 -1.86
C ALA A 32 18.59 -13.44 -1.32
N THR A 33 17.70 -13.98 -2.13
CA THR A 33 16.32 -14.33 -1.70
C THR A 33 15.82 -15.57 -2.44
N THR A 34 14.89 -16.30 -1.82
CA THR A 34 14.09 -17.35 -2.46
C THR A 34 12.67 -16.87 -2.82
N HIS A 35 12.32 -15.62 -2.49
CA HIS A 35 11.01 -15.04 -2.72
C HIS A 35 10.90 -14.37 -4.12
N VAL A 36 11.37 -15.08 -5.15
CA VAL A 36 11.49 -14.55 -6.53
C VAL A 36 10.16 -14.09 -7.09
N ALA A 37 9.08 -14.84 -6.88
CA ALA A 37 7.73 -14.49 -7.34
C ALA A 37 7.24 -13.16 -6.73
N HIS A 38 7.53 -12.91 -5.45
CA HIS A 38 7.14 -11.68 -4.78
C HIS A 38 7.89 -10.47 -5.36
N VAL A 39 9.20 -10.61 -5.57
CA VAL A 39 10.02 -9.56 -6.20
C VAL A 39 9.56 -9.31 -7.64
N ALA A 40 9.20 -10.36 -8.39
CA ALA A 40 8.65 -10.23 -9.75
C ALA A 40 7.39 -9.35 -9.77
N ASP A 41 6.47 -9.59 -8.83
CA ASP A 41 5.22 -8.84 -8.70
C ASP A 41 5.45 -7.36 -8.32
N VAL A 42 6.42 -7.09 -7.43
CA VAL A 42 6.82 -5.72 -7.06
C VAL A 42 7.51 -4.99 -8.21
N LEU A 43 8.34 -5.66 -8.99
CA LEU A 43 8.94 -5.02 -10.17
C LEU A 43 7.87 -4.74 -11.23
N ALA A 44 6.91 -5.64 -11.38
CA ALA A 44 5.89 -5.52 -12.40
C ALA A 44 4.85 -4.42 -12.10
N LEU A 45 4.54 -4.15 -10.82
CA LEU A 45 3.72 -2.99 -10.47
C LEU A 45 4.43 -1.67 -10.77
N VAL A 46 5.77 -1.61 -10.63
CA VAL A 46 6.55 -0.41 -10.96
C VAL A 46 6.61 -0.25 -12.49
N ALA A 47 6.85 -1.35 -13.21
CA ALA A 47 6.88 -1.37 -14.68
C ALA A 47 5.55 -0.95 -15.32
N ALA A 48 4.41 -1.11 -14.63
CA ALA A 48 3.11 -0.65 -15.10
C ALA A 48 2.99 0.89 -15.13
N ILE A 49 3.87 1.60 -14.42
CA ILE A 49 3.92 3.07 -14.40
C ILE A 49 4.89 3.56 -15.47
N HIS A 50 6.11 3.02 -15.48
CA HIS A 50 7.14 3.38 -16.44
C HIS A 50 8.15 2.22 -16.61
N PRO A 51 8.66 1.95 -17.83
CA PRO A 51 9.60 0.85 -18.09
C PRO A 51 10.99 1.07 -17.46
N TYR A 52 11.32 2.30 -17.11
CA TYR A 52 12.56 2.68 -16.42
C TYR A 52 12.25 3.18 -15.02
N ALA A 53 13.06 2.78 -14.05
CA ALA A 53 12.92 3.15 -12.65
C ALA A 53 14.29 3.44 -12.01
N LEU A 54 14.29 4.33 -11.02
CA LEU A 54 15.40 4.54 -10.11
C LEU A 54 15.31 3.49 -9.00
N MET A 55 16.33 2.65 -8.89
CA MET A 55 16.51 1.72 -7.77
C MET A 55 17.47 2.37 -6.76
N VAL A 56 17.02 2.46 -5.52
CA VAL A 56 17.79 2.97 -4.38
C VAL A 56 17.99 1.81 -3.40
N VAL A 57 19.23 1.45 -3.16
CA VAL A 57 19.62 0.43 -2.19
C VAL A 57 20.13 1.12 -0.94
N SER A 58 19.48 0.91 0.19
CA SER A 58 19.90 1.41 1.50
C SER A 58 20.11 0.23 2.46
N PRO A 59 20.66 0.45 3.67
CA PRO A 59 20.76 -0.60 4.68
C PRO A 59 19.41 -1.24 5.05
N ASP A 60 18.31 -0.49 4.93
CA ASP A 60 16.96 -0.93 5.29
C ASP A 60 16.28 -1.73 4.17
N GLY A 61 16.82 -1.73 2.95
CA GLY A 61 16.27 -2.50 1.84
C GLY A 61 16.45 -1.86 0.47
N VAL A 62 15.53 -2.19 -0.44
CA VAL A 62 15.52 -1.71 -1.82
C VAL A 62 14.25 -0.90 -2.07
N THR A 63 14.41 0.33 -2.55
CA THR A 63 13.29 1.17 -2.98
C THR A 63 13.36 1.39 -4.49
N PHE A 64 12.22 1.25 -5.17
CA PHE A 64 12.06 1.58 -6.57
C PHE A 64 11.21 2.83 -6.70
N PHE A 65 11.65 3.75 -7.55
CA PHE A 65 10.90 4.95 -7.89
C PHE A 65 10.72 5.04 -9.40
N ALA A 66 9.50 5.28 -9.85
CA ALA A 66 9.19 5.52 -11.25
C ALA A 66 8.13 6.62 -11.39
N GLU A 67 8.19 7.36 -12.48
CA GLU A 67 7.33 8.51 -12.73
C GLU A 67 6.78 8.46 -14.17
N TYR A 68 5.55 8.93 -14.32
CA TYR A 68 4.84 9.01 -15.59
C TYR A 68 4.30 10.42 -15.80
N ASN A 69 4.91 11.14 -16.73
CA ASN A 69 4.50 12.46 -17.20
C ASN A 69 4.27 13.52 -16.10
N HIS A 70 4.97 13.42 -14.95
CA HIS A 70 4.77 14.31 -13.80
C HIS A 70 3.34 14.35 -13.22
N VAL A 71 2.48 13.41 -13.63
CA VAL A 71 1.09 13.31 -13.16
C VAL A 71 0.91 12.11 -12.23
N LEU A 72 1.76 11.10 -12.35
CA LEU A 72 1.72 9.87 -11.58
C LEU A 72 3.14 9.44 -11.22
N SER A 73 3.39 9.16 -9.95
CA SER A 73 4.63 8.51 -9.51
C SER A 73 4.32 7.30 -8.63
N VAL A 74 5.28 6.38 -8.55
CA VAL A 74 5.25 5.22 -7.66
C VAL A 74 6.54 5.13 -6.88
N GLN A 75 6.43 4.82 -5.60
CA GLN A 75 7.52 4.43 -4.73
C GLN A 75 7.19 3.06 -4.13
N ALA A 76 8.00 2.05 -4.43
CA ALA A 76 7.85 0.70 -3.89
C ALA A 76 9.07 0.33 -3.04
N ALA A 77 8.88 0.11 -1.74
CA ALA A 77 9.94 -0.24 -0.80
C ALA A 77 9.83 -1.71 -0.35
N VAL A 78 10.92 -2.44 -0.58
CA VAL A 78 11.14 -3.83 -0.20
C VAL A 78 12.15 -3.85 0.95
N ASP A 79 11.66 -4.18 2.14
CA ASP A 79 12.49 -4.30 3.34
C ASP A 79 13.58 -5.38 3.22
N ALA A 80 14.75 -5.12 3.80
CA ALA A 80 15.92 -6.00 3.78
C ALA A 80 15.61 -7.41 4.34
N SER A 81 14.63 -7.55 5.24
CA SER A 81 14.22 -8.84 5.81
C SER A 81 13.58 -9.81 4.81
N LEU A 82 13.23 -9.37 3.59
CA LEU A 82 12.83 -10.28 2.51
C LEU A 82 14.02 -11.14 2.01
N PHE A 83 15.23 -10.64 2.22
CA PHE A 83 16.44 -11.26 1.73
C PHE A 83 17.09 -12.10 2.85
N LEU A 84 17.54 -13.30 2.48
CA LEU A 84 18.30 -14.19 3.36
C LEU A 84 19.68 -13.62 3.68
N VAL A 85 20.25 -12.92 2.69
CA VAL A 85 21.50 -12.17 2.82
C VAL A 85 21.23 -10.80 2.22
N PHE A 86 21.56 -9.74 2.94
CA PHE A 86 21.48 -8.37 2.45
C PHE A 86 22.72 -7.61 2.92
N ARG A 87 23.49 -7.08 1.99
CA ARG A 87 24.72 -6.32 2.26
C ARG A 87 24.75 -5.10 1.37
N CYS A 88 24.85 -3.93 1.98
CA CYS A 88 25.06 -2.65 1.30
C CYS A 88 26.29 -1.99 1.92
N ALA A 89 27.26 -1.60 1.10
CA ALA A 89 28.47 -0.94 1.54
C ALA A 89 28.24 0.59 1.59
N GLY A 90 28.26 1.16 2.78
CA GLY A 90 28.22 2.62 2.98
C GLY A 90 26.82 3.23 2.88
N ALA A 91 26.75 4.42 2.27
CA ALA A 91 25.52 5.18 2.08
C ALA A 91 24.61 4.55 1.00
N ALA A 92 23.42 5.12 0.83
CA ALA A 92 22.47 4.64 -0.16
C ALA A 92 23.06 4.67 -1.59
N VAL A 93 22.96 3.55 -2.30
CA VAL A 93 23.42 3.40 -3.68
C VAL A 93 22.24 3.61 -4.62
N GLN A 94 22.43 4.39 -5.68
CA GLN A 94 21.39 4.70 -6.65
C GLN A 94 21.79 4.21 -8.04
N LEU A 95 20.85 3.59 -8.75
CA LEU A 95 21.04 3.14 -10.12
C LEU A 95 19.72 3.18 -10.89
N GLY A 96 19.76 3.70 -12.12
CA GLY A 96 18.65 3.59 -13.07
C GLY A 96 18.67 2.22 -13.76
N ILE A 97 17.50 1.59 -13.84
CA ILE A 97 17.32 0.27 -14.46
C ILE A 97 16.12 0.26 -15.40
N ASN A 98 16.16 -0.61 -16.41
CA ASN A 98 14.97 -1.00 -17.16
C ASN A 98 14.19 -2.04 -16.33
N VAL A 99 13.30 -1.55 -15.47
CA VAL A 99 12.52 -2.38 -14.55
C VAL A 99 11.61 -3.37 -15.29
N GLN A 100 11.18 -3.07 -16.52
CA GLN A 100 10.38 -4.00 -17.32
C GLN A 100 11.18 -5.26 -17.71
N MET A 101 12.44 -5.10 -18.13
CA MET A 101 13.31 -6.24 -18.44
C MET A 101 13.64 -7.06 -17.20
N VAL A 102 13.99 -6.38 -16.09
CA VAL A 102 14.27 -7.05 -14.81
C VAL A 102 13.02 -7.81 -14.33
N SER A 103 11.84 -7.18 -14.36
CA SER A 103 10.56 -7.81 -14.01
C SER A 103 10.29 -9.06 -14.85
N SER A 104 10.56 -9.01 -16.15
CA SER A 104 10.36 -10.14 -17.06
C SER A 104 11.27 -11.33 -16.72
N ALA A 105 12.54 -11.07 -16.39
CA ALA A 105 13.47 -12.11 -15.96
C ALA A 105 13.04 -12.75 -14.63
N PHE A 106 12.64 -11.95 -13.64
CA PHE A 106 12.11 -12.46 -12.38
C PHE A 106 10.82 -13.26 -12.57
N ALA A 107 9.93 -12.84 -13.47
CA ALA A 107 8.71 -13.58 -13.78
C ALA A 107 9.00 -14.93 -14.47
N ALA A 108 9.97 -14.96 -15.38
CA ALA A 108 10.43 -16.20 -16.01
C ALA A 108 11.00 -17.18 -14.98
N ALA A 109 11.89 -16.70 -14.09
CA ALA A 109 12.44 -17.50 -13.00
C ALA A 109 11.36 -17.95 -11.99
N ALA A 110 10.38 -17.11 -11.66
CA ALA A 110 9.28 -17.50 -10.79
C ALA A 110 8.41 -18.61 -11.39
N ALA A 111 8.28 -18.67 -12.72
CA ALA A 111 7.50 -19.68 -13.41
C ALA A 111 8.14 -21.07 -13.37
N THR A 112 9.46 -21.18 -13.20
CA THR A 112 10.15 -22.48 -13.09
C THR A 112 9.94 -23.15 -11.72
N GLY A 113 9.68 -22.35 -10.67
CA GLY A 113 9.44 -22.82 -9.30
C GLY A 113 8.01 -23.32 -9.04
N LEU A 114 7.09 -23.26 -10.01
CA LEU A 114 5.73 -23.76 -9.81
C LEU A 114 5.71 -25.30 -9.74
N PRO A 115 4.89 -25.89 -8.85
CA PRO A 115 4.82 -27.34 -8.71
C PRO A 115 4.43 -27.97 -10.04
N ARG A 116 5.35 -28.76 -10.62
CA ARG A 116 5.08 -29.57 -11.81
C ARG A 116 3.78 -30.36 -11.58
N ALA A 117 2.85 -30.23 -12.52
CA ALA A 117 1.57 -30.91 -12.46
C ALA A 117 1.78 -32.41 -12.17
N LYS A 118 0.95 -32.90 -11.26
CA LYS A 118 0.94 -34.15 -10.50
C LYS A 118 0.79 -35.41 -11.39
N GLY A 119 1.66 -35.59 -12.39
CA GLY A 119 1.60 -36.69 -13.37
C GLY A 119 2.76 -37.70 -13.31
N GLY A 120 3.77 -37.46 -12.48
CA GLY A 120 4.91 -38.38 -12.30
C GLY A 120 4.75 -39.22 -11.03
N PRO A 121 5.16 -40.51 -11.03
CA PRO A 121 5.21 -41.31 -9.82
C PRO A 121 6.14 -40.63 -8.79
N PRO A 122 5.72 -40.51 -7.51
CA PRO A 122 6.53 -39.87 -6.49
C PRO A 122 7.85 -40.64 -6.31
N LEU A 123 8.98 -39.94 -6.44
CA LEU A 123 10.26 -40.50 -6.02
C LEU A 123 10.24 -40.69 -4.50
N PRO A 124 10.70 -41.84 -3.97
CA PRO A 124 10.56 -42.21 -2.57
C PRO A 124 11.35 -41.36 -1.55
N ASP A 125 12.21 -40.44 -2.00
CA ASP A 125 13.08 -39.60 -1.15
C ASP A 125 12.93 -38.08 -1.37
N ALA A 126 11.99 -37.63 -2.21
CA ALA A 126 11.82 -36.19 -2.45
C ALA A 126 10.96 -35.55 -1.33
N ALA A 127 11.54 -34.61 -0.59
CA ALA A 127 10.79 -33.78 0.35
C ALA A 127 9.60 -33.13 -0.39
N PRO A 128 8.38 -33.15 0.19
CA PRO A 128 7.17 -32.70 -0.48
C PRO A 128 7.15 -31.16 -0.54
N GLY A 129 7.76 -30.59 -1.57
CA GLY A 129 7.69 -29.15 -1.86
C GLY A 129 8.28 -28.85 -3.25
N PRO A 130 7.80 -27.81 -3.93
CA PRO A 130 8.49 -27.30 -5.11
C PRO A 130 9.88 -26.79 -4.71
N ASP A 131 10.86 -27.04 -5.55
CA ASP A 131 12.23 -26.61 -5.30
C ASP A 131 12.31 -25.09 -5.44
N PRO A 132 12.78 -24.36 -4.41
CA PRO A 132 12.84 -22.92 -4.48
C PRO A 132 13.93 -22.48 -5.45
N VAL A 133 13.62 -21.46 -6.25
CA VAL A 133 14.60 -20.75 -7.06
C VAL A 133 15.29 -19.73 -6.16
N TRP A 134 16.61 -19.81 -6.07
CA TRP A 134 17.45 -18.82 -5.42
C TRP A 134 17.73 -17.68 -6.38
N CYS A 135 17.69 -16.46 -5.87
CA CYS A 135 18.08 -15.28 -6.63
C CYS A 135 19.16 -14.53 -5.88
N HIS A 136 20.26 -14.22 -6.55
CA HIS A 136 21.34 -13.37 -6.07
C HIS A 136 21.38 -12.09 -6.88
N LEU A 137 21.36 -10.94 -6.20
CA LEU A 137 21.54 -9.62 -6.80
C LEU A 137 22.90 -9.08 -6.42
N LYS A 138 23.63 -8.55 -7.39
CA LYS A 138 24.99 -8.01 -7.19
C LYS A 138 25.16 -6.73 -7.97
N TYR A 139 25.76 -5.71 -7.34
CA TYR A 139 26.10 -4.46 -8.02
C TYR A 139 27.42 -3.89 -7.49
N ARG A 140 28.31 -3.55 -8.43
CA ARG A 140 29.68 -3.07 -8.15
C ARG A 140 29.77 -1.55 -8.05
N GLY A 141 28.73 -0.82 -8.45
CA GLY A 141 28.70 0.64 -8.45
C GLY A 141 28.59 1.24 -9.85
N ALA A 142 28.72 2.56 -9.91
CA ALA A 142 28.49 3.34 -11.12
C ALA A 142 29.32 2.81 -12.31
N GLY A 143 28.68 2.69 -13.48
CA GLY A 143 29.30 2.18 -14.70
C GLY A 143 29.32 0.66 -14.83
N HIS A 144 28.88 -0.09 -13.82
CA HIS A 144 28.73 -1.55 -13.89
C HIS A 144 27.27 -1.98 -14.11
N ALA A 145 27.07 -3.19 -14.61
CA ALA A 145 25.74 -3.78 -14.72
C ALA A 145 25.20 -4.20 -13.35
N LEU A 146 23.87 -4.21 -13.20
CA LEU A 146 23.19 -4.97 -12.15
C LEU A 146 23.18 -6.43 -12.57
N VAL A 147 23.87 -7.28 -11.81
CA VAL A 147 23.94 -8.71 -12.10
C VAL A 147 22.90 -9.43 -11.26
N VAL A 148 22.05 -10.21 -11.92
CA VAL A 148 21.04 -11.06 -11.29
C VAL A 148 21.33 -12.51 -11.66
N GLU A 149 21.54 -13.35 -10.67
CA GLU A 149 21.77 -14.79 -10.84
C GLU A 149 20.56 -15.54 -10.28
N PHE A 150 19.98 -16.43 -11.07
CA PHE A 150 18.96 -17.37 -10.64
C PHE A 150 19.59 -18.77 -10.55
N GLU A 151 19.33 -19.49 -9.47
CA GLU A 151 19.84 -20.84 -9.24
C GLU A 151 18.71 -21.75 -8.78
N ASP A 152 18.50 -22.85 -9.49
CA ASP A 152 17.66 -23.96 -9.07
C ASP A 152 18.50 -25.23 -8.90
N ARG A 153 17.87 -26.40 -8.69
CA ARG A 153 18.61 -27.66 -8.50
C ARG A 153 19.39 -28.14 -9.74
N LEU A 154 19.02 -27.67 -10.92
CA LEU A 154 19.49 -28.19 -12.21
C LEU A 154 20.34 -27.18 -12.97
N MET A 155 20.06 -25.89 -12.82
CA MET A 155 20.58 -24.83 -13.66
C MET A 155 20.85 -23.56 -12.85
N SER A 156 21.90 -22.85 -13.26
CA SER A 156 22.19 -21.48 -12.83
C SER A 156 22.24 -20.58 -14.06
N GLU A 157 21.52 -19.46 -14.00
CA GLU A 157 21.46 -18.45 -15.05
C GLU A 157 21.92 -17.10 -14.50
N GLN A 158 22.84 -16.45 -15.20
CA GLN A 158 23.33 -15.12 -14.85
C GLN A 158 22.91 -14.12 -15.93
N ILE A 159 22.29 -13.01 -15.51
CA ILE A 159 21.80 -11.96 -16.39
C ILE A 159 22.40 -10.63 -15.95
N GLU A 160 22.97 -9.89 -16.90
CA GLU A 160 23.53 -8.56 -16.67
C GLU A 160 22.60 -7.49 -17.24
N PHE A 161 22.09 -6.60 -16.37
CA PHE A 161 21.26 -5.48 -16.77
C PHE A 161 22.10 -4.20 -16.81
N ALA A 162 22.12 -3.54 -17.97
CA ALA A 162 22.72 -2.23 -18.10
C ALA A 162 22.09 -1.24 -17.10
N THR A 163 22.95 -0.46 -16.44
CA THR A 163 22.53 0.61 -15.53
C THR A 163 22.81 1.96 -16.15
N PHE A 164 22.04 2.97 -15.74
CA PHE A 164 22.20 4.34 -16.21
C PHE A 164 21.88 5.33 -15.09
N VAL A 165 22.26 6.59 -15.28
CA VAL A 165 21.92 7.66 -14.34
C VAL A 165 20.53 8.18 -14.69
N LEU A 166 19.69 8.35 -13.67
CA LEU A 166 18.36 8.93 -13.79
C LEU A 166 18.31 10.21 -12.97
N ASP A 167 18.09 11.34 -13.63
CA ASP A 167 17.89 12.64 -12.98
C ASP A 167 16.45 12.74 -12.48
N VAL A 168 16.13 11.94 -11.47
CA VAL A 168 14.80 11.84 -10.90
C VAL A 168 14.82 12.34 -9.46
N TRP A 169 13.95 13.32 -9.18
CA TRP A 169 13.83 13.92 -7.85
C TRP A 169 13.08 12.96 -6.93
N LEU A 170 13.77 12.43 -5.93
CA LEU A 170 13.12 11.61 -4.91
C LEU A 170 12.09 12.45 -4.13
N PRO A 171 10.90 11.90 -3.84
CA PRO A 171 9.80 12.66 -3.23
C PRO A 171 10.10 13.23 -1.82
N HIS A 172 11.17 12.77 -1.18
CA HIS A 172 11.55 13.12 0.18
C HIS A 172 12.92 13.83 0.25
N GLY A 173 13.42 14.35 -0.88
CA GLY A 173 14.63 15.17 -0.93
C GLY A 173 14.36 16.65 -0.63
N ASP A 174 15.39 17.38 -0.20
CA ASP A 174 15.32 18.76 0.33
C ASP A 174 14.84 19.84 -0.67
N ALA A 175 14.47 19.49 -1.91
CA ALA A 175 14.02 20.46 -2.91
C ALA A 175 12.94 19.88 -3.83
N GLY A 176 11.68 20.27 -3.59
CA GLY A 176 10.69 20.46 -4.67
C GLY A 176 10.19 19.21 -5.40
N ALA A 177 9.91 18.12 -4.71
CA ALA A 177 9.22 16.99 -5.32
C ALA A 177 7.80 17.40 -5.76
N ALA A 178 7.58 17.47 -7.08
CA ALA A 178 6.35 18.00 -7.69
C ALA A 178 5.06 17.25 -7.32
N LEU A 179 5.16 16.04 -6.74
CA LEU A 179 4.03 15.21 -6.30
C LEU A 179 4.14 14.76 -4.83
N ALA A 180 4.86 15.49 -3.99
CA ALA A 180 4.88 15.21 -2.55
C ALA A 180 3.52 15.57 -1.92
N LEU A 181 3.00 14.65 -1.09
CA LEU A 181 1.77 14.88 -0.34
C LEU A 181 2.06 15.83 0.83
N ASP A 182 1.30 16.91 0.95
CA ASP A 182 1.38 17.80 2.12
C ASP A 182 0.54 17.24 3.28
N HIS A 183 1.22 16.59 4.23
CA HIS A 183 0.60 16.05 5.43
C HIS A 183 0.04 17.12 6.37
N ALA A 184 0.54 18.36 6.32
CA ALA A 184 0.01 19.46 7.12
C ALA A 184 -1.30 20.01 6.54
N ALA A 185 -1.52 19.81 5.23
CA ALA A 185 -2.68 20.29 4.50
C ALA A 185 -3.56 19.15 3.93
N LEU A 186 -3.67 18.03 4.64
CA LEU A 186 -4.59 16.95 4.26
C LEU A 186 -6.03 17.45 4.21
N ARG A 187 -6.76 17.04 3.17
CA ARG A 187 -8.21 17.24 3.01
C ARG A 187 -8.99 16.02 3.46
N PHE A 188 -8.47 14.82 3.26
CA PHE A 188 -9.14 13.60 3.71
C PHE A 188 -8.16 12.44 3.84
N GLU A 189 -8.58 11.43 4.60
CA GLU A 189 -7.92 10.15 4.74
C GLU A 189 -8.96 9.02 4.80
N ALA A 190 -8.79 7.99 3.96
CA ALA A 190 -9.64 6.82 3.97
C ALA A 190 -8.82 5.53 3.95
N ILE A 191 -9.24 4.51 4.70
CA ILE A 191 -8.63 3.17 4.70
C ILE A 191 -9.67 2.15 4.24
N LEU A 192 -9.41 1.58 3.07
CA LEU A 192 -10.26 0.66 2.34
C LEU A 192 -9.67 -0.76 2.35
N GLN A 193 -10.55 -1.75 2.28
CA GLN A 193 -10.18 -3.13 1.98
C GLN A 193 -9.86 -3.27 0.48
N SER A 194 -8.66 -3.75 0.16
CA SER A 194 -8.13 -3.72 -1.20
C SER A 194 -8.79 -4.69 -2.18
N ASP A 195 -9.31 -5.81 -1.69
CA ASP A 195 -10.02 -6.81 -2.52
C ASP A 195 -11.32 -6.23 -3.12
N ILE A 196 -12.09 -5.51 -2.33
CA ILE A 196 -13.32 -4.84 -2.76
C ILE A 196 -12.98 -3.71 -3.72
N LEU A 197 -11.92 -2.92 -3.44
CA LEU A 197 -11.43 -1.91 -4.37
C LEU A 197 -10.96 -2.52 -5.69
N ALA A 198 -10.31 -3.68 -5.69
CA ALA A 198 -9.92 -4.39 -6.91
C ALA A 198 -11.13 -4.80 -7.75
N VAL A 199 -12.18 -5.37 -7.14
CA VAL A 199 -13.41 -5.71 -7.88
C VAL A 199 -14.02 -4.45 -8.48
N LEU A 200 -14.14 -3.38 -7.68
CA LEU A 200 -14.67 -2.11 -8.13
C LEU A 200 -13.90 -1.57 -9.35
N LEU A 201 -12.56 -1.54 -9.29
CA LEU A 201 -11.71 -1.08 -10.39
C LEU A 201 -11.89 -1.89 -11.68
N LEU A 202 -12.07 -3.21 -11.56
CA LEU A 202 -12.33 -4.08 -12.71
C LEU A 202 -13.68 -3.75 -13.36
N ASP A 203 -14.70 -3.47 -12.55
CA ASP A 203 -16.01 -3.06 -13.04
C ASP A 203 -15.92 -1.68 -13.71
N LEU A 204 -15.22 -0.71 -13.11
CA LEU A 204 -15.03 0.63 -13.71
C LEU A 204 -14.33 0.55 -15.06
N HIS A 205 -13.35 -0.34 -15.19
CA HIS A 205 -12.63 -0.55 -16.43
C HIS A 205 -13.54 -1.13 -17.53
N SER A 206 -14.36 -2.12 -17.16
CA SER A 206 -15.31 -2.76 -18.08
C SER A 206 -16.39 -1.80 -18.58
N LEU A 207 -16.73 -0.78 -17.79
CA LEU A 207 -17.69 0.26 -18.15
C LEU A 207 -17.11 1.38 -19.03
N GLY A 208 -15.80 1.36 -19.32
CA GLY A 208 -15.17 2.40 -20.14
C GLY A 208 -15.12 3.77 -19.45
N THR A 209 -14.84 3.79 -18.14
CA THR A 209 -14.74 5.02 -17.36
C THR A 209 -13.61 5.92 -17.86
N GLU A 210 -13.88 7.21 -18.03
CA GLU A 210 -12.89 8.21 -18.45
C GLU A 210 -12.40 9.03 -17.25
N ASP A 211 -13.34 9.52 -16.44
CA ASP A 211 -13.07 10.27 -15.22
C ASP A 211 -13.62 9.52 -13.99
N LEU A 212 -12.81 9.51 -12.94
CA LEU A 212 -13.16 8.96 -11.65
C LEU A 212 -13.22 10.08 -10.63
N LEU A 213 -14.38 10.24 -10.00
CA LEU A 213 -14.57 11.13 -8.86
C LEU A 213 -14.61 10.29 -7.58
N VAL A 214 -13.75 10.62 -6.62
CA VAL A 214 -13.77 10.02 -5.29
C VAL A 214 -14.42 11.01 -4.35
N TYR A 215 -15.60 10.68 -3.85
CA TYR A 215 -16.34 11.46 -2.88
C TYR A 215 -16.06 10.91 -1.48
N VAL A 216 -15.61 11.76 -0.57
CA VAL A 216 -15.37 11.41 0.83
C VAL A 216 -16.16 12.34 1.73
N GLY A 217 -17.11 11.78 2.47
CA GLY A 217 -17.94 12.48 3.43
C GLY A 217 -17.47 12.21 4.86
N GLY A 218 -17.35 13.27 5.66
CA GLY A 218 -17.01 13.15 7.07
C GLY A 218 -18.06 12.37 7.86
N ALA A 219 -17.63 11.80 8.98
CA ALA A 219 -18.51 11.21 9.99
C ALA A 219 -19.28 12.32 10.74
N GLY A 220 -20.27 12.95 10.11
CA GLY A 220 -20.98 14.06 10.72
C GLY A 220 -22.37 14.29 10.14
N GLY A 221 -23.40 14.10 10.97
CA GLY A 221 -24.66 14.83 10.82
C GLY A 221 -25.96 14.05 10.86
N ASP A 222 -25.97 12.72 10.99
CA ASP A 222 -27.25 12.05 11.25
C ASP A 222 -27.64 12.28 12.72
N LYS A 223 -28.35 13.38 12.98
CA LYS A 223 -28.95 13.71 14.29
C LYS A 223 -30.09 12.75 14.67
N GLY A 224 -30.23 11.61 14.00
CA GLY A 224 -31.15 10.54 14.30
C GLY A 224 -30.58 9.52 15.29
N GLY A 225 -30.39 9.93 16.55
CA GLY A 225 -30.51 9.08 17.76
C GLY A 225 -29.66 7.81 17.94
N ASP A 226 -28.94 7.29 16.94
CA ASP A 226 -28.21 6.03 17.08
C ASP A 226 -26.79 6.29 17.58
N LYS A 227 -26.50 5.87 18.81
CA LYS A 227 -25.18 6.01 19.48
C LYS A 227 -24.10 5.11 18.86
N GLY A 228 -24.24 4.73 17.59
CA GLY A 228 -23.22 4.07 16.81
C GLY A 228 -22.44 5.13 16.02
N GLY A 229 -21.25 5.49 16.49
CA GLY A 229 -20.37 6.46 15.81
C GLY A 229 -20.34 6.24 14.30
N GLY A 230 -20.93 7.20 13.58
CA GLY A 230 -21.21 7.08 12.15
C GLY A 230 -19.91 6.84 11.38
N ALA A 231 -19.84 5.75 10.63
CA ALA A 231 -18.73 5.54 9.70
C ALA A 231 -18.81 6.64 8.63
N GLY A 232 -17.67 7.27 8.32
CA GLY A 232 -17.57 8.19 7.18
C GLY A 232 -18.00 7.52 5.88
N LEU A 233 -18.24 8.33 4.85
CA LEU A 233 -18.73 7.87 3.55
C LEU A 233 -17.61 7.95 2.53
N VAL A 234 -17.47 6.91 1.71
CA VAL A 234 -16.63 6.95 0.51
C VAL A 234 -17.51 6.46 -0.64
N ASP A 235 -17.66 7.27 -1.69
CA ASP A 235 -18.39 6.90 -2.90
C ASP A 235 -17.49 7.13 -4.12
N PHE A 236 -17.64 6.28 -5.13
CA PHE A 236 -16.95 6.44 -6.42
C PHE A 236 -18.00 6.86 -7.46
N VAL A 237 -17.79 8.01 -8.09
CA VAL A 237 -18.65 8.50 -9.17
C VAL A 237 -17.86 8.44 -10.47
N LEU A 238 -18.37 7.68 -11.42
CA LEU A 238 -17.76 7.43 -12.70
C LEU A 238 -18.40 8.34 -13.73
N ARG A 239 -17.60 8.91 -14.63
CA ARG A 239 -18.10 9.57 -15.84
C ARG A 239 -17.46 8.91 -17.04
N GLY A 240 -18.31 8.49 -17.97
CA GLY A 240 -17.89 7.95 -19.27
C GLY A 240 -18.85 8.41 -20.36
N ALA A 241 -18.62 7.95 -21.59
CA ALA A 241 -19.38 8.37 -22.75
C ALA A 241 -20.90 8.09 -22.64
N ILE A 242 -21.28 7.02 -21.94
CA ILE A 242 -22.68 6.57 -21.82
C ILE A 242 -23.45 7.22 -20.65
N GLY A 243 -22.78 7.96 -19.78
CA GLY A 243 -23.42 8.63 -18.64
C GLY A 243 -22.59 8.65 -17.36
N VAL A 244 -23.28 8.85 -16.24
CA VAL A 244 -22.70 8.91 -14.90
C VAL A 244 -23.22 7.75 -14.05
N LEU A 245 -22.31 7.09 -13.34
CA LEU A 245 -22.65 6.02 -12.40
C LEU A 245 -22.12 6.36 -11.02
N LYS A 246 -22.93 6.14 -9.98
CA LYS A 246 -22.50 6.25 -8.58
C LYS A 246 -22.40 4.87 -7.95
N LEU A 247 -21.22 4.54 -7.46
CA LEU A 247 -20.95 3.34 -6.66
C LEU A 247 -20.77 3.73 -5.20
N VAL A 248 -21.66 3.23 -4.36
CA VAL A 248 -21.61 3.46 -2.91
C VAL A 248 -20.67 2.44 -2.28
N TYR A 249 -19.60 2.90 -1.64
CA TYR A 249 -18.67 1.96 -1.00
C TYR A 249 -19.28 1.42 0.31
N PRO A 250 -19.18 0.11 0.59
CA PRO A 250 -19.79 -0.46 1.78
C PRO A 250 -19.22 0.15 3.08
N ARG A 251 -20.11 0.60 3.97
CA ARG A 251 -19.75 1.23 5.26
C ARG A 251 -19.40 0.24 6.37
N ALA A 252 -19.43 -1.06 6.09
CA ALA A 252 -19.11 -2.09 7.08
C ALA A 252 -17.67 -1.87 7.58
N ARG A 253 -17.44 -1.85 8.90
CA ARG A 253 -16.12 -1.55 9.51
C ARG A 253 -14.99 -2.49 9.09
N ALA A 254 -15.32 -3.69 8.60
CA ALA A 254 -14.35 -4.61 8.01
C ALA A 254 -13.81 -4.09 6.66
N VAL A 255 -14.68 -3.43 5.90
CA VAL A 255 -14.47 -2.94 4.53
C VAL A 255 -13.94 -1.51 4.52
N LEU A 256 -14.61 -0.60 5.24
CA LEU A 256 -14.23 0.79 5.43
C LEU A 256 -13.73 0.98 6.86
N GLN A 257 -12.41 0.99 7.02
CA GLN A 257 -11.77 1.00 8.34
C GLN A 257 -11.63 2.41 8.91
N LYS A 258 -11.45 3.40 8.04
CA LYS A 258 -11.30 4.82 8.37
C LYS A 258 -11.82 5.65 7.19
N ALA A 259 -12.51 6.74 7.48
CA ALA A 259 -12.90 7.77 6.51
C ALA A 259 -13.07 9.08 7.28
N GLU A 260 -12.08 9.95 7.15
CA GLU A 260 -12.01 11.24 7.83
C GLU A 260 -11.79 12.34 6.80
N VAL A 261 -12.45 13.46 7.04
CA VAL A 261 -12.27 14.68 6.25
C VAL A 261 -11.66 15.71 7.18
N HIS A 262 -10.66 16.42 6.68
CA HIS A 262 -9.90 17.43 7.38
C HIS A 262 -10.16 18.78 6.71
N GLY A 263 -10.32 19.84 7.50
CA GLY A 263 -10.53 21.18 6.99
C GLY A 263 -10.55 22.23 8.10
N PRO A 264 -10.38 23.51 7.76
CA PRO A 264 -10.45 24.61 8.71
C PRO A 264 -11.90 24.83 9.14
N GLY A 265 -12.35 24.13 10.19
CA GLY A 265 -13.68 24.29 10.76
C GLY A 265 -14.09 23.12 11.66
N ALA A 266 -15.06 23.36 12.54
CA ALA A 266 -15.56 22.35 13.49
C ALA A 266 -16.28 21.16 12.81
N ALA A 267 -16.71 21.32 11.56
CA ALA A 267 -17.34 20.29 10.74
C ALA A 267 -16.92 20.44 9.27
N PRO A 268 -15.82 19.80 8.84
CA PRO A 268 -15.39 19.89 7.46
C PRO A 268 -16.44 19.27 6.53
N GLY A 269 -16.80 20.01 5.47
CA GLY A 269 -17.71 19.55 4.44
C GLY A 269 -17.13 18.39 3.61
N PRO A 270 -17.94 17.69 2.81
CA PRO A 270 -17.44 16.58 1.99
C PRO A 270 -16.41 17.04 0.96
N VAL A 271 -15.48 16.15 0.63
CA VAL A 271 -14.41 16.39 -0.34
C VAL A 271 -14.64 15.54 -1.59
N VAL A 272 -14.35 16.13 -2.75
CA VAL A 272 -14.39 15.46 -4.05
C VAL A 272 -13.02 15.58 -4.70
N CYS A 273 -12.49 14.45 -5.15
CA CYS A 273 -11.24 14.37 -5.88
C CYS A 273 -11.55 13.89 -7.29
N THR A 274 -11.06 14.58 -8.32
CA THR A 274 -11.31 14.20 -9.72
C THR A 274 -10.02 13.66 -10.34
N LEU A 275 -10.07 12.47 -10.93
CA LEU A 275 -8.91 11.75 -11.44
C LEU A 275 -9.16 11.27 -12.87
N GLY A 276 -8.12 11.27 -13.70
CA GLY A 276 -8.16 10.51 -14.95
C GLY A 276 -8.13 9.02 -14.66
N PHE A 277 -9.17 8.30 -15.08
CA PHE A 277 -9.29 6.88 -14.75
C PHE A 277 -8.16 6.03 -15.34
N ALA A 278 -7.68 6.37 -16.55
CA ALA A 278 -6.55 5.67 -17.17
C ALA A 278 -5.26 5.73 -16.33
N SER A 279 -4.99 6.86 -15.67
CA SER A 279 -3.85 6.99 -14.74
C SER A 279 -4.10 6.23 -13.45
N PHE A 280 -5.31 6.35 -12.90
CA PHE A 280 -5.69 5.66 -11.66
C PHE A 280 -5.65 4.13 -11.82
N LEU A 281 -6.14 3.59 -12.93
CA LEU A 281 -6.19 2.15 -13.21
C LEU A 281 -4.81 1.49 -13.21
N ARG A 282 -3.72 2.23 -13.40
CA ARG A 282 -2.35 1.67 -13.33
C ARG A 282 -2.00 1.07 -11.97
N ILE A 283 -2.69 1.47 -10.89
CA ILE A 283 -2.50 0.90 -9.56
C ILE A 283 -3.19 -0.45 -9.37
N PHE A 284 -4.03 -0.88 -10.33
CA PHE A 284 -4.88 -2.06 -10.20
C PHE A 284 -4.10 -3.32 -9.79
N ARG A 285 -2.92 -3.53 -10.39
CA ARG A 285 -2.06 -4.67 -10.05
C ARG A 285 -1.61 -4.62 -8.60
N ALA A 286 -1.18 -3.45 -8.12
CA ALA A 286 -0.75 -3.28 -6.73
C ALA A 286 -1.92 -3.45 -5.75
N VAL A 287 -3.11 -2.93 -6.11
CA VAL A 287 -4.32 -3.10 -5.30
C VAL A 287 -4.65 -4.58 -5.13
N ARG A 288 -4.60 -5.38 -6.21
CA ARG A 288 -4.83 -6.84 -6.16
C ARG A 288 -3.85 -7.60 -5.25
N LEU A 289 -2.61 -7.14 -5.14
CA LEU A 289 -1.57 -7.74 -4.30
C LEU A 289 -1.61 -7.25 -2.84
N SER A 290 -2.28 -6.13 -2.61
CA SER A 290 -2.33 -5.47 -1.33
C SER A 290 -3.41 -6.07 -0.41
N SER A 291 -3.14 -6.03 0.89
CA SER A 291 -4.11 -6.40 1.93
C SER A 291 -4.93 -5.21 2.44
N LYS A 292 -4.40 -3.99 2.27
CA LYS A 292 -5.01 -2.73 2.71
C LYS A 292 -4.64 -1.62 1.75
N CYS A 293 -5.57 -0.69 1.57
CA CYS A 293 -5.41 0.50 0.76
C CYS A 293 -5.73 1.73 1.59
N LYS A 294 -4.80 2.68 1.64
CA LYS A 294 -4.98 3.98 2.29
C LYS A 294 -4.98 5.06 1.22
N LEU A 295 -6.05 5.83 1.15
CA LEU A 295 -6.20 7.00 0.29
C LEU A 295 -6.03 8.26 1.12
N MET A 296 -5.25 9.21 0.63
CA MET A 296 -5.10 10.54 1.22
C MET A 296 -5.10 11.56 0.11
N GLY A 297 -5.76 12.69 0.30
CA GLY A 297 -5.61 13.82 -0.62
C GLY A 297 -5.36 15.10 0.15
N ASP A 298 -4.58 16.01 -0.43
CA ASP A 298 -4.19 17.28 0.16
C ASP A 298 -4.84 18.49 -0.55
N ALA A 299 -4.61 19.68 0.00
CA ALA A 299 -5.08 20.94 -0.55
C ALA A 299 -4.43 21.32 -1.89
N ALA A 300 -3.27 20.74 -2.22
CA ALA A 300 -2.58 20.98 -3.49
C ALA A 300 -3.16 20.16 -4.65
N GLY A 301 -4.12 19.26 -4.37
CA GLY A 301 -4.71 18.38 -5.36
C GLY A 301 -3.82 17.17 -5.67
N VAL A 302 -2.97 16.75 -4.72
CA VAL A 302 -2.22 15.50 -4.81
C VAL A 302 -2.99 14.41 -4.06
N LEU A 303 -3.35 13.35 -4.78
CA LEU A 303 -3.86 12.11 -4.21
C LEU A 303 -2.72 11.12 -3.99
N CYS A 304 -2.58 10.63 -2.76
CA CYS A 304 -1.70 9.53 -2.42
C CYS A 304 -2.48 8.24 -2.16
N VAL A 305 -2.06 7.15 -2.80
CA VAL A 305 -2.56 5.79 -2.55
C VAL A 305 -1.44 4.94 -1.97
N GLN A 306 -1.53 4.61 -0.69
CA GLN A 306 -0.58 3.72 -0.01
C GLN A 306 -1.15 2.31 0.13
N LEU A 307 -0.35 1.32 -0.24
CA LEU A 307 -0.71 -0.09 -0.26
C LEU A 307 0.33 -0.91 0.51
N LEU A 308 -0.17 -1.93 1.22
CA LEU A 308 0.67 -2.91 1.90
C LEU A 308 0.50 -4.30 1.26
N CYS A 309 1.49 -4.71 0.47
CA CYS A 309 1.54 -6.00 -0.22
C CYS A 309 2.24 -7.04 0.67
N LYS A 310 1.48 -7.97 1.26
CA LYS A 310 2.02 -8.99 2.15
C LYS A 310 2.45 -10.22 1.36
N HIS A 311 3.54 -10.86 1.80
CA HIS A 311 3.99 -12.13 1.26
C HIS A 311 3.79 -13.26 2.28
N ALA A 312 2.80 -14.12 2.04
CA ALA A 312 2.42 -15.16 3.02
C ALA A 312 3.54 -16.18 3.30
N ALA A 313 4.45 -16.42 2.35
CA ALA A 313 5.55 -17.36 2.52
C ALA A 313 6.74 -16.80 3.32
N ALA A 314 6.73 -15.50 3.68
CA ALA A 314 7.76 -14.86 4.50
C ALA A 314 7.12 -14.20 5.73
N PRO A 315 6.90 -14.94 6.84
CA PRO A 315 6.19 -14.40 8.01
C PRO A 315 6.98 -13.31 8.76
N SER A 316 8.31 -13.32 8.67
CA SER A 316 9.19 -12.27 9.23
C SER A 316 9.22 -10.99 8.39
N TYR A 317 8.77 -11.06 7.14
CA TYR A 317 8.76 -9.93 6.22
C TYR A 317 7.50 -9.07 6.46
N PRO A 318 7.66 -7.77 6.79
CA PRO A 318 6.50 -6.90 7.10
C PRO A 318 5.60 -6.62 5.89
N GLY A 319 6.08 -6.90 4.67
CA GLY A 319 5.38 -6.63 3.40
C GLY A 319 6.08 -5.55 2.58
N THR A 320 5.71 -5.40 1.31
CA THR A 320 6.16 -4.29 0.46
C THR A 320 5.23 -3.11 0.67
N LEU A 321 5.81 -1.94 0.95
CA LEU A 321 5.08 -0.68 0.96
C LEU A 321 5.10 -0.07 -0.43
N VAL A 322 3.94 0.27 -0.96
CA VAL A 322 3.82 0.93 -2.26
C VAL A 322 3.03 2.20 -2.09
N ALA A 323 3.58 3.35 -2.46
CA ALA A 323 2.86 4.61 -2.53
C ALA A 323 2.76 5.06 -3.99
N PHE A 324 1.56 5.43 -4.41
CA PHE A 324 1.33 6.15 -5.65
C PHE A 324 0.96 7.59 -5.33
N HIS A 325 1.53 8.54 -6.06
CA HIS A 325 1.14 9.94 -5.97
C HIS A 325 0.57 10.36 -7.31
N MET A 326 -0.59 11.00 -7.31
CA MET A 326 -1.32 11.38 -8.51
C MET A 326 -1.79 12.82 -8.42
N LEU A 327 -1.68 13.56 -9.51
CA LEU A 327 -2.28 14.88 -9.61
C LEU A 327 -3.77 14.76 -9.96
N GLU A 328 -4.62 15.48 -9.23
CA GLU A 328 -6.03 15.64 -9.56
C GLU A 328 -6.19 16.42 -10.87
N LYS A 329 -7.22 16.05 -11.65
CA LYS A 329 -7.64 16.84 -12.81
C LYS A 329 -8.31 18.11 -12.32
N THR A 330 -7.72 19.26 -12.62
CA THR A 330 -8.42 20.54 -12.52
C THR A 330 -9.55 20.58 -13.54
N ALA A 331 -10.78 20.89 -13.11
CA ALA A 331 -11.89 21.04 -14.04
C ALA A 331 -11.55 22.13 -15.09
N PRO A 332 -11.81 21.88 -16.39
CA PRO A 332 -11.53 22.88 -17.43
C PRO A 332 -12.40 24.12 -17.17
N GLY A 333 -11.77 25.22 -16.76
CA GLY A 333 -12.42 26.51 -16.48
C GLY A 333 -12.56 26.88 -15.00
N GLY A 334 -12.15 26.03 -14.06
CA GLY A 334 -12.12 26.36 -12.63
C GLY A 334 -10.79 26.99 -12.22
N THR A 335 -10.78 28.26 -11.84
CA THR A 335 -9.77 28.75 -10.87
C THR A 335 -9.86 27.84 -9.64
N ALA A 336 -8.73 27.51 -9.02
CA ALA A 336 -8.52 26.44 -8.01
C ALA A 336 -9.35 26.49 -6.70
N HIS A 337 -10.52 27.12 -6.68
CA HIS A 337 -11.44 27.17 -5.56
C HIS A 337 -12.80 26.61 -5.96
N ASP A 338 -13.23 25.60 -5.21
CA ASP A 338 -14.57 25.03 -5.14
C ASP A 338 -15.26 24.79 -6.48
N VAL A 339 -14.91 23.67 -7.12
CA VAL A 339 -15.89 22.99 -7.96
C VAL A 339 -16.97 22.44 -7.01
N HIS A 340 -17.96 23.28 -6.69
CA HIS A 340 -19.21 22.86 -6.09
C HIS A 340 -19.96 22.04 -7.15
N VAL A 341 -19.48 20.82 -7.44
CA VAL A 341 -20.31 19.84 -8.13
C VAL A 341 -21.48 19.62 -7.19
N ASP A 342 -22.66 20.11 -7.58
CA ASP A 342 -23.89 19.79 -6.88
C ASP A 342 -24.16 18.30 -7.10
N ILE A 343 -23.47 17.46 -6.32
CA ILE A 343 -23.62 16.01 -6.34
C ILE A 343 -25.05 15.66 -5.94
N ALA A 344 -25.67 16.46 -5.04
CA ALA A 344 -27.08 16.32 -4.75
C ALA A 344 -27.88 16.54 -6.04
N GLY A 345 -27.75 17.67 -6.73
CA GLY A 345 -28.42 17.95 -8.00
C GLY A 345 -28.10 16.99 -9.16
N LEU A 346 -26.92 16.34 -9.17
CA LEU A 346 -26.56 15.32 -10.16
C LEU A 346 -27.35 14.02 -10.00
N PHE A 347 -27.86 13.76 -8.78
CA PHE A 347 -28.65 12.58 -8.43
C PHE A 347 -30.04 12.93 -7.87
N ASP A 348 -30.39 14.23 -7.80
CA ASP A 348 -31.71 14.74 -7.41
C ASP A 348 -32.66 14.68 -8.61
N ASP A 349 -32.65 13.54 -9.29
CA ASP A 349 -33.75 13.16 -10.17
C ASP A 349 -34.91 12.81 -9.23
N ARG A 350 -35.90 13.71 -9.17
CA ARG A 350 -37.23 13.46 -8.57
C ARG A 350 -37.83 12.10 -8.99
N VAL A 351 -37.34 11.52 -10.08
CA VAL A 351 -37.65 10.18 -10.61
C VAL A 351 -37.31 9.05 -9.61
N TYR A 352 -36.26 9.15 -8.79
CA TYR A 352 -35.92 8.11 -7.80
C TYR A 352 -36.72 8.23 -6.49
N GLN A 353 -37.29 9.41 -6.19
CA GLN A 353 -38.23 9.56 -5.08
C GLN A 353 -39.56 8.87 -5.39
N GLU A 354 -40.03 8.90 -6.64
CA GLU A 354 -41.28 8.22 -7.05
C GLU A 354 -41.22 6.68 -6.87
N VAL A 355 -40.03 6.06 -6.94
CA VAL A 355 -39.87 4.62 -6.70
C VAL A 355 -39.93 4.27 -5.20
N ARG A 356 -39.61 5.21 -4.31
CA ARG A 356 -39.70 5.02 -2.85
C ARG A 356 -41.08 5.37 -2.28
N GLU A 357 -41.78 6.32 -2.89
CA GLU A 357 -43.07 6.82 -2.38
C GLU A 357 -44.26 5.88 -2.61
N TYR A 358 -44.11 4.80 -3.40
CA TYR A 358 -45.13 3.75 -3.51
C TYR A 358 -45.28 2.86 -2.27
N GLY A 359 -44.46 3.05 -1.22
CA GLY A 359 -44.41 2.16 -0.04
C GLY A 359 -44.74 2.77 1.31
N ALA A 360 -44.94 4.08 1.45
CA ALA A 360 -45.09 4.67 2.79
C ALA A 360 -45.93 5.97 2.81
N GLY A 361 -47.25 5.82 2.93
CA GLY A 361 -48.05 6.76 3.73
C GLY A 361 -47.94 6.30 5.19
N THR A 362 -47.55 7.13 6.16
CA THR A 362 -48.43 8.14 6.75
C THR A 362 -47.71 8.87 7.90
N GLY A 363 -47.82 10.20 7.93
CA GLY A 363 -48.04 11.01 9.16
C GLY A 363 -46.85 11.42 10.04
N GLY A 364 -46.75 12.73 10.34
CA GLY A 364 -46.15 13.20 11.60
C GLY A 364 -45.54 14.60 11.59
N ALA A 365 -46.20 15.55 12.24
CA ALA A 365 -45.89 16.98 12.29
C ALA A 365 -44.76 17.41 13.29
N THR A 366 -44.09 18.51 12.93
CA THR A 366 -43.59 19.68 13.71
C THR A 366 -43.02 19.55 15.13
N GLY A 367 -41.88 20.21 15.37
CA GLY A 367 -41.49 20.73 16.70
C GLY A 367 -40.08 21.33 16.74
N GLY A 368 -39.95 22.65 16.96
CA GLY A 368 -38.68 23.38 17.03
C GLY A 368 -38.07 23.47 18.44
N GLY A 369 -36.80 23.87 18.52
CA GLY A 369 -36.12 24.18 19.78
C GLY A 369 -34.65 24.55 19.59
N THR A 370 -34.36 25.84 19.74
CA THR A 370 -33.02 26.46 19.78
C THR A 370 -32.40 26.37 21.17
N GLY A 371 -31.09 26.07 21.25
CA GLY A 371 -30.30 26.19 22.48
C GLY A 371 -28.81 26.34 22.15
N VAL A 372 -28.26 27.51 22.45
CA VAL A 372 -26.85 27.89 22.28
C VAL A 372 -26.12 27.67 23.62
N GLY A 373 -24.96 27.03 23.58
CA GLY A 373 -24.04 26.91 24.70
C GLY A 373 -22.62 26.73 24.19
N THR A 374 -21.81 27.77 24.36
CA THR A 374 -20.37 27.83 24.06
C THR A 374 -19.60 27.33 25.27
N ASP A 375 -18.72 26.34 25.09
CA ASP A 375 -17.57 26.11 25.97
C ASP A 375 -16.42 25.52 25.15
N GLU A 376 -15.31 26.25 25.15
CA GLU A 376 -14.03 25.93 24.53
C GLU A 376 -13.14 25.22 25.57
N PRO A 377 -12.45 24.12 25.21
CA PRO A 377 -11.18 23.85 25.88
C PRO A 377 -10.04 23.57 24.91
N ALA A 378 -8.90 24.13 25.28
CA ALA A 378 -7.60 24.04 24.65
C ALA A 378 -7.06 22.61 24.53
N TYR A 379 -6.40 22.32 23.41
CA TYR A 379 -5.62 21.11 23.17
C TYR A 379 -4.13 21.32 23.51
N PRO A 380 -3.46 20.40 24.23
CA PRO A 380 -2.01 20.35 24.30
C PRO A 380 -1.44 19.60 23.08
N ALA A 381 -0.39 20.19 22.51
CA ALA A 381 0.40 19.66 21.42
C ALA A 381 1.32 18.51 21.88
N ALA A 382 1.18 17.31 21.29
CA ALA A 382 2.20 16.25 21.32
C ALA A 382 1.89 15.13 20.31
N TRP A 383 2.05 15.38 19.00
CA TRP A 383 2.13 14.33 17.97
C TRP A 383 3.13 14.78 16.89
N LEU A 384 4.41 14.51 17.11
CA LEU A 384 5.50 14.80 16.16
C LEU A 384 6.48 13.64 16.20
N ASP A 385 6.07 12.47 15.68
CA ASP A 385 7.01 11.41 15.31
C ASP A 385 6.41 10.38 14.32
N THR A 386 5.79 10.85 13.24
CA THR A 386 5.26 9.96 12.18
C THR A 386 5.95 10.21 10.86
N ALA A 387 6.94 9.37 10.53
CA ALA A 387 7.43 9.28 9.16
C ALA A 387 6.26 8.86 8.23
N PRO A 388 5.91 9.67 7.20
CA PRO A 388 4.68 9.53 6.41
C PRO A 388 4.62 8.28 5.53
N PHE A 389 5.78 7.68 5.23
CA PHE A 389 5.91 6.43 4.50
C PHE A 389 6.50 5.35 5.42
N SER A 390 5.64 4.77 6.27
CA SER A 390 6.07 3.76 7.24
C SER A 390 5.01 2.69 7.45
N TYR A 391 5.44 1.50 7.90
CA TYR A 391 4.53 0.41 8.31
C TYR A 391 3.58 0.83 9.43
N GLN A 392 3.97 1.83 10.24
CA GLN A 392 3.16 2.34 11.35
C GLN A 392 1.88 3.03 10.84
N ALA A 393 1.90 3.63 9.65
CA ALA A 393 0.74 4.28 9.04
C ALA A 393 -0.44 3.33 8.80
N PHE A 394 -0.21 2.01 8.79
CA PHE A 394 -1.23 0.97 8.64
C PHE A 394 -1.70 0.33 9.97
N ARG A 395 -1.07 0.70 11.09
CA ARG A 395 -1.50 0.25 12.41
C ARG A 395 -2.71 1.06 12.84
N ARG A 396 -3.73 0.38 13.35
CA ARG A 396 -4.83 1.08 14.03
C ARG A 396 -4.24 1.79 15.26
N PRO A 397 -4.64 3.04 15.54
CA PRO A 397 -4.47 3.59 16.88
C PRO A 397 -5.08 2.58 17.86
N LEU A 398 -4.25 2.02 18.74
CA LEU A 398 -4.77 1.31 19.89
C LEU A 398 -5.58 2.34 20.66
N ALA A 399 -6.89 2.12 20.78
CA ALA A 399 -7.70 2.93 21.68
C ALA A 399 -7.04 2.83 23.06
N THR A 400 -6.44 3.92 23.52
CA THR A 400 -5.92 4.08 24.88
C THR A 400 -7.12 4.15 25.82
N GLY A 401 -7.80 3.01 25.96
CA GLY A 401 -8.76 2.78 27.03
C GLY A 401 -7.99 2.16 28.17
N GLU A 402 -7.74 2.94 29.22
CA GLU A 402 -7.50 2.37 30.54
C GLU A 402 -8.59 1.30 30.79
N PRO A 403 -8.23 0.06 31.17
CA PRO A 403 -9.23 -0.91 31.56
C PRO A 403 -9.97 -0.35 32.79
N PRO A 404 -11.32 -0.38 32.81
CA PRO A 404 -12.06 0.09 33.97
C PRO A 404 -11.61 -0.71 35.20
N ALA A 405 -11.18 0.01 36.23
CA ALA A 405 -10.77 -0.55 37.50
C ALA A 405 -11.80 -1.58 37.98
N LYS A 406 -11.39 -2.85 38.06
CA LYS A 406 -12.20 -3.91 38.67
C LYS A 406 -12.48 -3.50 40.12
N LYS A 407 -13.72 -3.09 40.41
CA LYS A 407 -14.24 -3.05 41.78
C LYS A 407 -14.14 -4.46 42.36
N GLN A 408 -13.19 -4.66 43.28
CA GLN A 408 -13.15 -5.85 44.14
C GLN A 408 -14.44 -5.88 44.97
N ALA A 409 -15.18 -6.97 44.84
CA ALA A 409 -16.26 -7.31 45.76
C ALA A 409 -15.65 -7.72 47.12
N PRO A 410 -16.28 -7.37 48.25
CA PRO A 410 -15.81 -7.78 49.57
C PRO A 410 -15.97 -9.28 49.77
N ARG A 411 -14.90 -9.93 50.25
CA ARG A 411 -14.91 -11.29 50.78
C ARG A 411 -15.55 -11.24 52.17
N ASP A 412 -16.75 -11.82 52.27
CA ASP A 412 -17.34 -12.18 53.56
C ASP A 412 -16.89 -13.58 53.99
N ALA A 413 -16.90 -13.72 55.32
CA ALA A 413 -16.21 -14.68 56.14
C ALA A 413 -16.80 -16.10 56.16
N ASP A 414 -15.92 -17.03 56.55
CA ASP A 414 -16.11 -18.20 57.43
C ASP A 414 -17.45 -18.93 57.43
N LEU A 415 -17.40 -20.25 57.22
CA LEU A 415 -18.02 -21.32 58.02
C LEU A 415 -17.56 -22.71 57.49
N PRO A 416 -17.71 -23.81 58.27
CA PRO A 416 -16.59 -24.66 58.68
C PRO A 416 -16.53 -26.03 57.98
N GLU A 417 -15.38 -26.68 58.19
CA GLU A 417 -15.03 -28.04 57.79
C GLU A 417 -16.05 -29.09 58.26
N VAL A 418 -16.42 -29.98 57.34
CA VAL A 418 -17.07 -31.27 57.64
C VAL A 418 -16.11 -32.38 57.18
N PRO A 419 -15.71 -33.31 58.06
CA PRO A 419 -14.87 -34.43 57.67
C PRO A 419 -15.75 -35.57 57.13
N LEU A 420 -15.34 -36.19 56.03
CA LEU A 420 -15.85 -37.50 55.63
C LEU A 420 -14.69 -38.46 55.46
N PHE A 421 -14.73 -39.48 56.32
CA PHE A 421 -13.86 -40.64 56.39
C PHE A 421 -14.05 -41.58 55.18
N LEU A 422 -12.96 -42.27 54.85
CA LEU A 422 -12.80 -43.60 54.21
C LEU A 422 -13.42 -43.85 52.83
#